data_AF-A0A2T4DD50-F1
#
_entry.id   AF-A0A2T4DD50-F1
#
_cell.length_a   1.000
_cell.length_b   1.000
_cell.length_c   1.000
_cell.angle_alpha   90.00
_cell.angle_beta   90.00
_cell.angle_gamma   90.00
#
_symmetry.space_group_name_H-M   'P 1'
#
loop_
_entity.id
_entity.type
_entity.pdbx_description
1 polymer ?
#
loop_
_entity_poly.entity_id
_entity_poly.type
_entity_poly.pdbx_seq_one_letter_code
_entity_poly.pdbx_strand_id
1 'polypeptide(L)'
;NYFAPEIEAQGRDLARYYLDASLQRYFWDKQVSVSASFRDVFDTRNYAGENYGENFSQTYEYDRETQIVLLTASYTFNQDM
;
A
#
# COMPACT_ATOMS: atom_id res chain seq x y z
N ASN A 1 8.12 3.47 0.85
CA ASN A 1 8.09 2.27 1.71
C ASN A 1 9.04 1.22 1.16
N TYR A 2 9.75 0.51 2.03
CA TYR A 2 10.69 -0.56 1.66
C TYR A 2 10.43 -1.79 2.52
N PHE A 3 10.37 -2.95 1.88
CA PHE A 3 10.32 -4.27 2.51
C PHE A 3 11.61 -4.99 2.13
N ALA A 4 12.41 -5.32 3.14
CA ALA A 4 13.62 -6.09 2.95
C ALA A 4 13.30 -7.52 2.49
N PRO A 5 14.24 -8.20 1.79
CA PRO A 5 14.10 -9.63 1.50
C PRO A 5 13.94 -10.43 2.80
N GLU A 6 13.12 -11.48 2.77
CA GLU A 6 12.86 -12.35 3.91
C GLU A 6 13.26 -13.79 3.57
N ILE A 7 13.93 -14.47 4.49
CA ILE A 7 14.31 -15.88 4.33
C ILE A 7 13.19 -16.75 4.88
N GLU A 8 12.78 -17.74 4.10
CA GLU A 8 11.79 -18.72 4.48
C GLU A 8 12.43 -20.11 4.66
N ALA A 9 11.69 -21.06 5.24
CA ALA A 9 12.19 -22.42 5.43
C ALA A 9 12.59 -23.12 4.11
N GLN A 10 11.94 -22.78 3.00
CA GLN A 10 12.19 -23.33 1.66
C GLN A 10 12.13 -22.24 0.59
N GLY A 11 12.79 -21.10 0.83
CA GLY A 11 12.69 -20.00 -0.13
C GLY A 11 13.27 -18.68 0.36
N ARG A 12 12.99 -17.64 -0.43
CA ARG A 12 13.14 -16.25 -0.04
C ARG A 12 12.12 -15.37 -0.74
N ASP A 13 11.57 -14.42 -0.01
CA ASP A 13 10.84 -13.30 -0.59
C ASP A 13 11.82 -12.22 -1.02
N LEU A 14 11.60 -11.65 -2.20
CA LEU A 14 12.42 -10.57 -2.74
C LEU A 14 12.01 -9.22 -2.17
N ALA A 15 12.96 -8.28 -2.23
CA ALA A 15 12.76 -6.91 -1.81
C ALA A 15 11.60 -6.25 -2.58
N ARG A 16 10.86 -5.37 -1.89
CA ARG A 16 9.75 -4.61 -2.49
C ARG A 16 9.77 -3.16 -2.07
N TYR A 17 9.37 -2.30 -2.99
CA TYR A 17 9.29 -0.86 -2.79
C TYR A 17 7.96 -0.37 -3.33
N TYR A 18 7.40 0.66 -2.69
CA TYR A 18 6.24 1.39 -3.22
C TYR A 18 6.11 2.74 -2.53
N LEU A 19 5.35 3.63 -3.14
CA LEU A 19 5.06 4.96 -2.61
C LEU A 19 3.56 5.19 -2.57
N ASP A 20 3.07 5.59 -1.40
CA ASP A 20 1.69 6.02 -1.21
C ASP A 20 1.72 7.53 -0.93
N ALA A 21 0.75 8.27 -1.46
CA ALA A 21 0.61 9.71 -1.28
C ALA A 21 -0.80 10.08 -0.82
N SER A 22 -0.92 11.09 0.04
CA SER A 22 -2.22 11.59 0.49
C SER A 22 -2.20 13.10 0.67
N LEU A 23 -3.31 13.74 0.32
CA LEU A 23 -3.56 15.17 0.52
C LEU A 23 -4.90 15.35 1.23
N GLN A 24 -4.92 16.17 2.27
CA GLN A 24 -6.13 16.50 3.02
C GLN A 24 -6.26 18.01 3.19
N ARG A 25 -7.49 18.51 3.10
CA ARG A 25 -7.83 19.90 3.35
C ARG A 25 -9.04 20.02 4.28
N TYR A 26 -8.95 20.99 5.18
CA TYR A 26 -10.03 21.35 6.10
C TYR A 26 -10.71 22.64 5.66
N PHE A 27 -12.00 22.75 5.96
CA PHE A 27 -12.85 23.90 5.68
C PHE A 27 -13.74 24.21 6.90
N TRP A 28 -14.30 25.43 6.95
CA TRP A 28 -15.25 25.90 7.98
C TRP A 28 -14.79 25.56 9.42
N ASP A 29 -13.66 26.12 9.84
CA ASP A 29 -13.09 25.87 11.17
C ASP A 29 -12.96 24.37 11.51
N LYS A 30 -12.54 23.58 10.52
CA LYS A 30 -12.36 22.13 10.57
C LYS A 30 -13.66 21.32 10.70
N GLN A 31 -14.83 21.94 10.50
CA GLN A 31 -16.11 21.21 10.42
C GLN A 31 -16.17 20.28 9.21
N VAL A 32 -15.49 20.62 8.11
CA VAL A 32 -15.39 19.75 6.93
C VAL A 32 -13.95 19.39 6.65
N SER A 33 -13.73 18.12 6.30
CA SER A 33 -12.48 17.66 5.73
C SER A 33 -12.73 16.89 4.44
N VAL A 34 -11.88 17.12 3.45
CA VAL A 34 -11.83 16.34 2.21
C VAL A 34 -10.40 15.85 2.05
N SER A 35 -10.23 14.57 1.72
CA SER A 35 -8.93 13.97 1.44
C SER A 35 -8.97 13.11 0.19
N ALA A 36 -7.83 13.08 -0.49
CA ALA A 36 -7.54 12.17 -1.59
C ALA A 36 -6.26 11.41 -1.26
N SER A 37 -6.32 10.08 -1.29
CA SER A 37 -5.19 9.20 -1.09
C SER A 37 -4.98 8.35 -2.33
N PHE A 38 -3.74 8.26 -2.81
CA PHE A 38 -3.34 7.41 -3.91
C PHE A 38 -2.31 6.40 -3.41
N ARG A 39 -2.69 5.13 -3.45
CA ARG A 39 -1.84 3.99 -3.10
C ARG A 39 -1.05 3.52 -4.32
N ASP A 40 0.21 3.17 -4.08
CA ASP A 40 1.16 2.69 -5.08
C ASP A 40 1.22 3.55 -6.35
N VAL A 41 1.64 4.80 -6.18
CA VAL A 41 1.70 5.83 -7.22
C VAL A 41 2.46 5.38 -8.48
N PHE A 42 3.43 4.47 -8.33
CA PHE A 42 4.29 4.00 -9.41
C PHE A 42 4.00 2.58 -9.88
N ASP A 43 2.97 1.91 -9.34
CA ASP A 43 2.64 0.52 -9.69
C ASP A 43 3.83 -0.44 -9.50
N THR A 44 4.44 -0.37 -8.32
CA THR A 44 5.71 -1.05 -8.01
C THR A 44 5.57 -2.13 -6.94
N ARG A 45 4.37 -2.30 -6.38
CA ARG A 45 4.11 -3.19 -5.25
C ARG A 45 3.86 -4.63 -5.72
N ASN A 46 4.86 -5.24 -6.35
CA ASN A 46 4.84 -6.63 -6.80
C ASN A 46 5.28 -7.62 -5.70
N TYR A 47 4.69 -8.82 -5.66
CA TYR A 47 5.13 -9.91 -4.78
C TYR A 47 5.99 -10.86 -5.60
N ALA A 48 7.26 -11.05 -5.22
CA ALA A 48 8.15 -11.95 -5.94
C ALA A 48 9.01 -12.72 -4.95
N GLY A 49 9.37 -13.95 -5.34
CA GLY A 49 10.13 -14.84 -4.47
C GLY A 49 10.69 -16.05 -5.22
N GLU A 50 11.51 -16.79 -4.50
CA GLU A 50 12.13 -18.01 -4.96
C GLU A 50 11.86 -19.11 -3.92
N ASN A 51 11.45 -20.29 -4.38
CA ASN A 51 11.26 -21.48 -3.55
C ASN A 51 12.24 -22.56 -4.01
N TYR A 52 12.87 -23.27 -3.06
CA TYR A 52 13.87 -24.31 -3.37
C TYR A 52 13.81 -25.49 -2.41
N GLY A 53 14.10 -26.68 -2.94
CA GLY A 53 14.19 -27.95 -2.21
C GLY A 53 15.12 -28.94 -2.93
N GLU A 54 15.29 -30.15 -2.39
CA GLU A 54 16.32 -31.09 -2.88
C GLU A 54 16.25 -31.39 -4.39
N ASN A 55 15.04 -31.46 -4.97
CA ASN A 55 14.81 -31.68 -6.41
C ASN A 55 13.81 -30.67 -7.01
N PHE A 56 13.69 -29.48 -6.41
CA PHE A 56 12.69 -28.49 -6.78
C PHE A 56 13.28 -27.07 -6.75
N SER A 57 12.95 -26.27 -7.75
CA SER A 57 13.20 -24.83 -7.77
C SER A 57 12.08 -24.13 -8.52
N GLN A 58 11.62 -23.02 -7.96
CA GLN A 58 10.58 -22.18 -8.55
C GLN A 58 10.91 -20.72 -8.27
N THR A 59 10.81 -19.88 -9.30
CA THR A 59 10.70 -18.43 -9.14
C THR A 59 9.26 -18.04 -9.45
N TYR A 60 8.71 -17.14 -8.66
CA TYR A 60 7.37 -16.62 -8.88
C TYR A 60 7.35 -15.09 -8.82
N GLU A 61 6.44 -14.53 -9.60
CA GLU A 61 6.02 -13.14 -9.49
C GLU A 61 4.49 -13.13 -9.50
N TYR A 62 3.93 -12.39 -8.56
CA TYR A 62 2.51 -12.21 -8.37
C TYR A 62 2.23 -10.71 -8.31
N ASP A 63 1.56 -10.24 -9.34
CA ASP A 63 1.04 -8.89 -9.43
C ASP A 63 -0.46 -8.88 -9.12
N ARG A 64 -0.87 -7.95 -8.28
CA ARG A 64 -2.28 -7.71 -7.92
C ARG A 64 -2.52 -6.23 -8.10
N GLU A 65 -3.71 -5.87 -8.55
CA GLU A 65 -4.16 -4.48 -8.53
C GLU A 65 -3.87 -3.82 -7.17
N THR A 66 -2.96 -2.85 -7.18
CA THR A 66 -2.47 -2.15 -5.99
C THR A 66 -2.69 -0.65 -6.06
N GLN A 67 -2.99 -0.13 -7.26
CA GLN A 67 -3.23 1.28 -7.51
C GLN A 67 -4.67 1.62 -7.12
N ILE A 68 -4.81 2.32 -6.01
CA ILE A 68 -6.13 2.65 -5.45
C ILE A 68 -6.18 4.13 -5.15
N VAL A 69 -7.18 4.82 -5.71
CA VAL A 69 -7.53 6.19 -5.34
C VAL A 69 -8.71 6.14 -4.37
N LEU A 70 -8.51 6.67 -3.17
CA LEU A 70 -9.54 6.83 -2.15
C LEU A 70 -9.86 8.31 -1.95
N LEU A 71 -11.11 8.67 -2.19
CA LEU A 71 -11.66 9.98 -1.86
C LEU A 71 -12.47 9.86 -0.57
N THR A 72 -12.26 10.77 0.36
CA THR A 72 -12.99 10.80 1.63
C THR A 72 -13.46 12.21 1.91
N ALA A 73 -14.72 12.35 2.32
CA ALA A 73 -15.28 13.59 2.82
C ALA A 73 -15.92 13.31 4.18
N SER A 74 -15.69 14.22 5.13
CA SER A 74 -16.24 14.14 6.48
C SER A 74 -16.77 15.49 6.91
N TYR A 75 -17.90 15.49 7.61
CA TYR A 75 -18.54 16.64 8.21
C TYR A 75 -18.74 16.37 9.72
N THR A 76 -18.34 17.31 10.56
CA THR A 76 -18.50 17.26 12.01
C THR A 76 -19.56 18.26 12.44
N PHE A 77 -20.62 17.76 13.09
CA PHE A 77 -21.62 18.60 13.75
C PHE A 77 -21.07 19.09 15.08
N ASN A 78 -20.98 20.40 15.26
CA ASN A 78 -20.74 20.96 16.58
C ASN A 78 -22.08 20.94 17.34
N GLN A 79 -22.14 20.22 18.46
CA GLN A 79 -23.23 20.39 19.42
C GLN A 79 -22.89 21.60 20.28
N ASP A 80 -23.48 22.74 19.95
CA ASP A 80 -23.69 23.77 20.95
C ASP A 80 -24.81 23.26 21.88
N MET A 81 -24.44 22.74 23.06
CA MET A 81 -25.37 22.52 24.19
C MET A 81 -25.39 23.74 25.09
#